data_AF-A0A383F3T5-F1
#
_entry.id   AF-A0A383F3T5-F1
#
_cell.length_a   1.000
_cell.length_b   1.000
_cell.length_c   1.000
_cell.angle_alpha   90.00
_cell.angle_beta   90.00
_cell.angle_gamma   90.00
#
_symmetry.space_group_name_H-M   'P 1'
#
loop_
_entity.id
_entity.type
_entity.pdbx_description
1 polymer ?
#
loop_
_entity_poly.entity_id
_entity_poly.type
_entity_poly.pdbx_seq_one_letter_code
_entity_poly.pdbx_strand_id
1 'polypeptide(L)' 'MPGSTYGTLFKISTWGESHGDGIGVVVDGCPAGLSLKEAEIQKELN' A
#
# COMPACT_ATOMS: atom_id res chain seq x y z
N MET A 1 -8.51 -10.74 5.68
CA MET A 1 -8.74 -12.02 4.98
C MET A 1 -7.40 -12.72 4.78
N PRO A 2 -7.28 -14.05 4.94
CA PRO A 2 -6.10 -14.76 4.48
C PRO A 2 -5.86 -14.45 2.99
N GLY A 3 -4.64 -14.05 2.63
CA GLY A 3 -4.28 -13.65 1.25
C GLY A 3 -4.20 -12.15 0.98
N SER A 4 -4.46 -11.27 1.95
CA SER A 4 -4.29 -9.81 1.80
C SER A 4 -2.85 -9.33 1.99
N THR A 5 -1.87 -10.24 2.05
CA THR A 5 -0.44 -9.91 2.21
C THR A 5 0.37 -10.58 1.11
N TYR A 6 1.24 -9.80 0.46
CA TYR A 6 2.16 -10.26 -0.58
C TYR A 6 3.60 -9.85 -0.26
N GLY A 7 4.56 -10.73 -0.55
CA GLY A 7 5.99 -10.46 -0.37
C GLY A 7 6.58 -10.86 1.01
N THR A 8 7.91 -10.86 1.09
CA THR A 8 8.67 -11.29 2.27
C THR A 8 9.53 -10.16 2.85
N LEU A 9 10.44 -9.60 2.03
CA LEU A 9 11.33 -8.50 2.43
C LEU A 9 10.69 -7.14 2.15
N PHE A 10 10.18 -6.95 0.93
CA PHE A 10 9.28 -5.86 0.58
C PHE A 10 7.86 -6.42 0.61
N LYS A 11 7.10 -6.03 1.65
CA LYS A 11 5.83 -6.66 1.98
C LYS A 11 4.70 -5.65 1.85
N ILE A 12 3.60 -6.10 1.26
CA ILE A 12 2.41 -5.31 1.00
C ILE A 12 1.25 -5.98 1.73
N SER A 13 0.55 -5.25 2.59
CA SER A 13 -0.62 -5.73 3.32
C SER A 13 -1.80 -4.79 3.09
N THR A 14 -2.86 -5.28 2.45
CA THR A 14 -4.06 -4.49 2.14
C THR A 14 -5.18 -4.71 3.16
N TRP A 15 -6.03 -3.70 3.31
CA TRP A 15 -7.18 -3.71 4.21
C TRP A 15 -8.29 -2.79 3.71
N GLY A 16 -9.47 -2.94 4.29
CA GLY A 16 -10.67 -2.20 3.94
C GLY A 16 -11.59 -2.95 2.96
N GLU A 17 -12.79 -2.40 2.79
CA GLU A 17 -13.86 -2.97 1.98
C GLU A 17 -14.37 -1.92 0.99
N SER A 18 -14.87 -2.36 -0.18
CA SER A 18 -15.32 -1.45 -1.23
C SER A 18 -16.50 -0.55 -0.83
N HIS A 19 -17.31 -0.99 0.14
CA HIS A 19 -18.45 -0.24 0.69
C HIS A 19 -18.22 0.19 2.15
N GLY A 20 -16.99 0.07 2.65
CA GLY A 20 -16.61 0.55 3.98
C GLY A 20 -16.20 2.01 3.98
N ASP A 21 -15.82 2.52 5.15
CA ASP A 21 -15.39 3.93 5.31
C ASP A 21 -14.10 4.27 4.55
N GLY A 22 -13.30 3.27 4.18
CA GLY A 22 -12.10 3.43 3.39
C GLY A 22 -11.38 2.13 3.09
N ILE A 23 -10.42 2.22 2.16
CA ILE A 23 -9.48 1.16 1.81
C ILE A 23 -8.05 1.66 2.01
N GLY A 24 -7.11 0.73 2.17
CA GLY A 24 -5.72 1.10 2.35
C GLY A 24 -4.75 -0.05 2.23
N VAL A 25 -3.47 0.32 2.33
CA VAL A 25 -2.35 -0.61 2.23
C VAL A 25 -1.23 -0.15 3.15
N VAL A 26 -0.53 -1.12 3.74
CA VAL A 26 0.73 -0.93 4.45
C VAL A 26 1.84 -1.54 3.60
N VAL A 27 2.92 -0.79 3.40
CA VAL A 27 4.09 -1.24 2.64
C VAL A 27 5.31 -1.23 3.57
N ASP A 28 5.82 -2.42 3.86
CA ASP A 28 6.97 -2.65 4.73
C ASP A 28 8.23 -2.99 3.93
N GLY A 29 9.40 -2.65 4.48
CA GLY A 29 10.70 -2.97 3.89
C GLY A 29 11.13 -2.03 2.76
N CYS A 30 10.48 -0.87 2.64
CA CYS A 30 10.93 0.18 1.73
C CYS A 30 12.29 0.72 2.22
N PRO A 31 13.33 0.75 1.36
CA PRO A 31 14.62 1.32 1.75
C PRO A 31 14.50 2.81 2.06
N ALA A 32 15.28 3.27 3.04
CA ALA A 32 15.34 4.68 3.39
C ALA A 32 15.94 5.52 2.24
N GLY A 33 15.58 6.81 2.20
CA GLY A 33 16.10 7.75 1.20
C GLY A 33 15.31 7.80 -0.11
N LEU A 34 14.25 7.00 -0.25
CA LEU A 34 13.27 7.17 -1.32
C LEU A 34 12.46 8.45 -1.07
N SER A 35 12.56 9.43 -1.97
CA SER A 35 11.64 10.57 -1.97
C SER A 35 10.27 10.07 -2.40
N LEU A 36 9.26 10.25 -1.54
CA LEU A 36 7.88 9.84 -1.81
C LEU A 36 6.92 10.99 -1.50
N LYS A 37 6.07 11.34 -2.45
CA LYS A 37 4.99 12.33 -2.29
C LYS A 37 3.66 11.76 -2.73
N GLU A 38 2.57 12.20 -2.08
CA GLU A 38 1.21 11.76 -2.40
C GLU A 38 0.83 12.02 -3.87
N ALA A 39 1.32 13.11 -4.47
CA ALA A 39 1.07 13.43 -5.87
C ALA A 39 1.61 12.37 -6.84
N GLU A 40 2.70 11.69 -6.49
CA GLU A 40 3.26 10.60 -7.31
C GLU A 40 2.37 9.36 -7.23
N ILE A 41 1.82 9.05 -6.05
CA ILE A 41 0.86 7.97 -5.88
C ILE A 41 -0.43 8.27 -6.65
N GLN A 42 -0.97 9.48 -6.52
CA GLN A 42 -2.21 9.88 -7.19
C GLN A 42 -2.09 9.81 -8.73
N LYS A 43 -0.90 10.07 -9.28
CA LYS A 43 -0.67 9.98 -10.73
C LYS A 43 -0.91 8.57 -11.26
N GLU A 44 -0.55 7.54 -10.50
CA GLU A 44 -0.71 6.12 -10.91
C GLU A 44 -2.11 5.57 -10.62
N LEU A 45 -2.96 6.31 -9.91
CA LEU A 45 -4.36 5.94 -9.63
C LEU A 45 -5.35 6.47 -10.68
N ASN A 46 -4.90 7.33 -11.61
CA ASN A 46 -5.73 7.98 -12.64
C ASN A 46 -5.56 7.33 -14.02
#